data_AF-A0A849DZT4-F1
#
_entry.id   AF-A0A849DZT4-F1
#
_cell.length_a   1.000
_cell.length_b   1.000
_cell.length_c   1.000
_cell.angle_alpha   90.00
_cell.angle_beta   90.00
_cell.angle_gamma   90.00
#
_symmetry.space_group_name_H-M   'P 1'
#
loop_
_entity.id
_entity.type
_entity.pdbx_description
1 polymer ?
#
loop_
_entity_poly.entity_id
_entity_poly.type
_entity_poly.pdbx_seq_one_letter_code
_entity_poly.pdbx_strand_id
1 'polypeptide(L)' 'MDVKIKRALLSVSDKAGIIDFARNLQEMGVELLSTGGTARAI' A
#
# COMPACT_ATOMS: atom_id res chain seq x y z
N MET A 1 12.22 19.19 -9.59
CA MET A 1 11.88 18.94 -8.17
C MET A 1 11.53 17.47 -8.08
N ASP A 2 12.27 16.69 -7.28
CA ASP A 2 11.96 15.28 -7.07
C ASP A 2 10.94 15.16 -5.93
N VAL A 3 9.72 14.73 -6.24
CA VAL A 3 8.65 14.57 -5.25
C VAL A 3 8.60 13.09 -4.87
N LYS A 4 9.07 12.78 -3.66
CA LYS A 4 8.98 11.43 -3.11
C LYS A 4 7.64 11.21 -2.41
N ILE A 5 7.01 10.07 -2.72
CA ILE A 5 5.81 9.61 -2.00
C ILE A 5 6.25 9.16 -0.61
N LYS A 6 5.56 9.68 0.42
CA LYS A 6 5.83 9.36 1.84
C LYS A 6 4.78 8.44 2.44
N ARG A 7 3.55 8.46 1.91
CA ARG A 7 2.41 7.72 2.43
C ARG A 7 1.46 7.32 1.31
N ALA A 8 0.86 6.13 1.40
CA ALA A 8 -0.14 5.62 0.45
C ALA A 8 -1.35 5.04 1.16
N LEU A 9 -2.55 5.24 0.59
CA LEU A 9 -3.80 4.62 1.04
C LEU A 9 -4.18 3.49 0.07
N LEU A 10 -4.35 2.27 0.58
CA LEU A 10 -4.78 1.11 -0.20
C LEU A 10 -6.26 0.78 0.10
N SER A 11 -7.10 0.84 -0.92
CA SER A 11 -8.51 0.46 -0.83
C SER A 11 -8.97 -0.11 -2.17
N VAL A 12 -8.97 -1.44 -2.27
CA VAL A 12 -9.22 -2.15 -3.53
C VAL A 12 -10.23 -3.28 -3.34
N SER A 13 -11.10 -3.45 -4.33
CA SER A 13 -12.08 -4.54 -4.37
C SER A 13 -11.39 -5.86 -4.70
N ASP A 14 -10.62 -5.89 -5.79
CA ASP A 14 -9.73 -7.01 -6.14
C ASP A 14 -8.42 -6.89 -5.37
N LYS A 15 -7.98 -7.99 -4.78
CA LYS A 15 -6.80 -8.08 -3.92
C LYS A 15 -5.66 -8.87 -4.59
N ALA A 16 -5.82 -9.26 -5.84
CA ALA A 16 -4.76 -9.89 -6.60
C ALA A 16 -3.49 -9.02 -6.56
N GLY A 17 -2.38 -9.59 -6.05
CA GLY A 17 -1.08 -8.92 -5.98
C GLY A 17 -0.93 -7.82 -4.91
N ILE A 18 -1.94 -7.57 -4.05
CA ILE A 18 -1.89 -6.44 -3.10
C ILE A 18 -0.79 -6.59 -2.04
N ILE A 19 -0.45 -7.83 -1.67
CA ILE A 19 0.58 -8.12 -0.66
C ILE A 19 1.96 -7.73 -1.18
N ASP A 20 2.33 -8.18 -2.37
CA ASP A 20 3.63 -7.87 -2.97
C ASP A 20 3.75 -6.38 -3.27
N PHE A 21 2.65 -5.76 -3.72
CA PHE A 21 2.60 -4.31 -3.92
C PHE A 21 2.83 -3.53 -2.62
N ALA A 22 2.11 -3.88 -1.54
CA ALA A 22 2.25 -3.24 -0.24
C ALA A 22 3.67 -3.42 0.34
N ARG A 23 4.24 -4.63 0.22
CA ARG A 23 5.61 -4.91 0.67
C ARG A 23 6.62 -4.00 -0.03
N ASN A 24 6.56 -3.90 -1.35
CA ASN A 24 7.47 -3.05 -2.12
C ASN A 24 7.37 -1.59 -1.70
N LEU A 25 6.16 -1.08 -1.42
CA LEU A 25 5.98 0.28 -0.91
C LEU A 25 6.63 0.47 0.47
N GLN A 26 6.48 -0.50 1.38
CA GLN A 26 7.14 -0.44 2.69
C GLN A 26 8.66 -0.49 2.57
N GLU A 27 9.21 -1.31 1.68
CA GLU A 27 10.67 -1.38 1.41
C GLU A 27 11.21 -0.04 0.88
N MET A 28 10.38 0.71 0.14
CA MET A 28 10.70 2.07 -0.30
C MET A 28 10.53 3.13 0.80
N GLY A 29 10.14 2.74 2.02
CA GLY A 29 9.93 3.65 3.15
C GLY A 29 8.60 4.40 3.11
N VAL A 30 7.62 3.91 2.34
CA VAL A 30 6.28 4.51 2.26
C VAL A 30 5.42 4.00 3.41
N GLU A 31 4.82 4.91 4.16
CA GLU A 31 3.83 4.57 5.18
C GLU A 31 2.51 4.12 4.52
N LEU A 32 1.99 2.96 4.93
CA LEU A 32 0.74 2.42 4.38
C LEU A 32 -0.44 2.64 5.32
N LEU A 33 -1.51 3.18 4.76
CA LEU A 33 -2.84 3.18 5.34
C LEU A 33 -3.73 2.23 4.53
N SER A 34 -4.70 1.59 5.18
CA SER A 34 -5.63 0.68 4.52
C SER A 34 -7.00 0.73 5.18
N THR A 35 -8.00 0.20 4.49
CA THR A 35 -9.39 0.20 4.97
C THR A 35 -10.00 -1.20 4.92
N GLY A 36 -10.96 -1.45 5.82
CA GLY A 36 -11.91 -2.56 5.74
C GLY A 36 -11.29 -3.90 5.29
N GLY A 37 -11.76 -4.42 4.16
CA GLY A 37 -11.30 -5.70 3.61
C GLY A 37 -9.88 -5.68 3.03
N THR A 38 -9.34 -4.52 2.67
CA THR A 38 -7.95 -4.38 2.20
C THR A 38 -6.98 -4.50 3.37
N ALA A 39 -7.32 -3.92 4.53
CA ALA A 39 -6.51 -3.97 5.75
C ALA A 39 -6.46 -5.38 6.38
N ARG A 40 -7.35 -6.29 5.95
CA ARG A 40 -7.30 -7.71 6.37
C ARG A 40 -6.42 -8.56 5.45
N ALA A 41 -6.06 -8.03 4.28
CA ALA A 41 -5.29 -8.74 3.27
C ALA A 41 -3.79 -8.42 3.31
N ILE A 42 -3.40 -7.32 3.94
CA ILE A 42 -2.02 -6.84 4.12
C ILE A 42 -1.78 -6.53 5.59
#